data_AF-A0A960N540-F1
#
_entry.id   AF-A0A960N540-F1
#
_cell.length_a   1.000
_cell.length_b   1.000
_cell.length_c   1.000
_cell.angle_alpha   90.00
_cell.angle_beta   90.00
_cell.angle_gamma   90.00
#
_symmetry.space_group_name_H-M   'P 1'
#
loop_
_entity.id
_entity.type
_entity.pdbx_description
1 polymer ?
#
loop_
_entity_poly.entity_id
_entity_poly.type
_entity_poly.pdbx_seq_one_letter_code
_entity_poly.pdbx_strand_id
1 'polypeptide(L)'
;MTPRFTSLRAALSLAALAFSLATGQAADLSLHLRTQQETASGTGRYHSLTHAADWDTAKTAIVICDMWDDHYCRNAAKRVAEMAPRMNQVIQKARAQGVLIIHCPSGCMDHYADTPQRKLAQQAPPVETKIPLEKWCYLDEAHEPEMPVKTEQPCDDAGELRDRVRFYHHQIDTLQIAEGDAITDSAEAYYLMKQRGIENVIIMGVHTNMCVLGRPFGIRQLTKQGMRVALMRDMTDTMYNPAEEPYVNHFTGNDLVFEHIERHWCPTVTSADILGDGVAFRFADDTRPHLVIVTAEDEYHTEETLPPFALQELGKTFQISTVYGSADSRSDLPGADIIRDADVILLSVRRRNLPPAQLDLFRAHLAAGKPLVGIRTASHAFHQMKTGPEPGLDEWRDFDATILGGHYEGHHGADIPTHAQVIAAAASSPLLQGLPAAEFPTHGSLYKNTPLGPD
;
A
#
# COMPACT_ATOMS: atom_id res chain seq x y z
N MET A 1 94.74 29.98 -0.72
CA MET A 1 93.84 29.09 0.05
C MET A 1 92.40 29.49 -0.27
N THR A 2 91.72 28.64 -1.04
CA THR A 2 90.27 28.56 -1.35
C THR A 2 89.43 29.84 -1.49
N PRO A 3 88.64 29.91 -2.58
CA PRO A 3 87.20 29.79 -2.37
C PRO A 3 86.54 28.75 -3.28
N ARG A 4 85.48 28.15 -2.70
CA ARG A 4 84.60 27.11 -3.23
C ARG A 4 83.67 27.71 -4.29
N PHE A 5 83.58 27.09 -5.46
CA PHE A 5 82.43 27.25 -6.36
C PHE A 5 81.42 26.12 -6.09
N THR A 6 80.28 26.48 -5.51
CA THR A 6 79.11 25.61 -5.35
C THR A 6 78.28 25.65 -6.63
N SER A 7 78.04 24.46 -7.21
CA SER A 7 77.18 24.22 -8.36
C SER A 7 75.71 24.28 -7.96
N LEU A 8 74.93 25.11 -8.66
CA LEU A 8 73.48 25.17 -8.54
C LEU A 8 72.87 24.07 -9.42
N ARG A 9 72.27 23.04 -8.82
CA ARG A 9 71.45 22.05 -9.53
C ARG A 9 70.04 22.63 -9.72
N ALA A 10 69.64 22.85 -10.97
CA ALA A 10 68.26 23.14 -11.33
C ALA A 10 67.43 21.84 -11.27
N ALA A 11 66.42 21.79 -10.41
CA ALA A 11 65.44 20.72 -10.38
C ALA A 11 64.28 21.09 -11.33
N LEU A 12 64.13 20.32 -12.42
CA LEU A 12 62.93 20.37 -13.26
C LEU A 12 61.80 19.62 -12.53
N SER A 13 60.75 20.32 -12.12
CA SER A 13 59.51 19.74 -11.62
C SER A 13 58.58 19.45 -12.79
N LEU A 14 58.43 18.16 -13.16
CA LEU A 14 57.35 17.71 -14.04
C LEU A 14 56.02 17.75 -13.25
N ALA A 15 55.11 18.64 -13.63
CA ALA A 15 53.73 18.60 -13.16
C ALA A 15 52.95 17.56 -13.96
N ALA A 16 52.66 16.41 -13.36
CA ALA A 16 51.71 15.44 -13.91
C ALA A 16 50.29 15.92 -13.61
N LEU A 17 49.54 16.34 -14.64
CA LEU A 17 48.09 16.53 -14.52
C LEU A 17 47.43 15.16 -14.39
N ALA A 18 46.99 14.82 -13.18
CA ALA A 18 46.07 13.72 -12.95
C ALA A 18 44.66 14.18 -13.36
N PHE A 19 44.16 13.67 -14.48
CA PHE A 19 42.73 13.70 -14.78
C PHE A 19 42.04 12.72 -13.84
N SER A 20 41.42 13.24 -12.78
CA SER A 20 40.45 12.47 -12.00
C SER A 20 39.23 12.21 -12.87
N LEU A 21 39.15 11.01 -13.44
CA LEU A 21 37.87 10.46 -13.89
C LEU A 21 36.97 10.40 -12.67
N ALA A 22 36.03 11.33 -12.57
CA ALA A 22 34.90 11.19 -11.66
C ALA A 22 34.11 9.97 -12.15
N THR A 23 34.37 8.81 -11.54
CA THR A 23 33.45 7.69 -11.61
C THR A 23 32.17 8.18 -10.95
N GLY A 24 31.17 8.53 -11.78
CA GLY A 24 29.85 8.90 -11.29
C GLY A 24 29.38 7.79 -10.36
N GLN A 25 29.16 8.14 -9.09
CA GLN A 25 28.51 7.24 -8.17
C GLN A 25 27.13 6.94 -8.75
N ALA A 26 26.78 5.66 -8.90
CA ALA A 26 25.45 5.27 -9.34
C ALA A 26 24.44 5.99 -8.45
N ALA A 27 23.56 6.78 -9.06
CA ALA A 27 22.48 7.39 -8.32
C ALA A 27 21.48 6.28 -8.01
N ASP A 28 21.16 6.09 -6.74
CA ASP A 28 20.16 5.12 -6.31
C ASP A 28 18.81 5.81 -6.09
N LEU A 29 17.73 5.10 -6.41
CA LEU A 29 16.39 5.41 -5.94
C LEU A 29 16.19 4.74 -4.58
N SER A 30 16.03 5.52 -3.52
CA SER A 30 15.63 4.99 -2.22
C SER A 30 14.11 4.82 -2.17
N LEU A 31 13.66 3.58 -2.06
CA LEU A 31 12.25 3.17 -2.17
C LEU A 31 11.78 2.52 -0.88
N HIS A 32 10.52 2.76 -0.51
CA HIS A 32 9.82 2.02 0.55
C HIS A 32 8.88 0.98 -0.06
N LEU A 33 9.39 -0.24 -0.26
CA LEU A 33 8.66 -1.35 -0.85
C LEU A 33 7.66 -1.92 0.15
N ARG A 34 6.36 -1.79 -0.14
CA ARG A 34 5.28 -2.40 0.66
C ARG A 34 4.86 -3.75 0.06
N THR A 35 4.79 -4.79 0.88
CA THR A 35 4.28 -6.13 0.52
C THR A 35 3.23 -6.60 1.53
N GLN A 36 2.47 -7.62 1.16
CA GLN A 36 1.60 -8.32 2.11
C GLN A 36 2.05 -9.77 2.28
N GLN A 37 2.41 -10.12 3.51
CA GLN A 37 2.85 -11.45 3.89
C GLN A 37 1.80 -12.12 4.76
N GLU A 38 1.47 -13.38 4.49
CA GLU A 38 0.52 -14.11 5.31
C GLU A 38 0.98 -14.23 6.77
N THR A 39 0.10 -14.00 7.74
CA THR A 39 0.42 -14.01 9.18
C THR A 39 0.95 -15.36 9.66
N ALA A 40 0.38 -16.42 9.11
CA ALA A 40 0.87 -17.79 9.16
C ALA A 40 0.24 -18.57 8.01
N SER A 41 0.88 -19.68 7.61
CA SER A 41 0.45 -20.50 6.47
C SER A 41 -1.02 -20.91 6.56
N GLY A 42 -1.82 -20.52 5.57
CA GLY A 42 -3.22 -20.94 5.42
C GLY A 42 -4.20 -20.21 6.34
N THR A 43 -3.82 -19.07 6.90
CA THR A 43 -4.71 -18.23 7.71
C THR A 43 -5.58 -17.29 6.88
N GLY A 44 -5.18 -16.96 5.65
CA GLY A 44 -5.86 -15.94 4.82
C GLY A 44 -5.78 -14.52 5.40
N ARG A 45 -4.93 -14.29 6.41
CA ARG A 45 -4.68 -12.99 7.05
C ARG A 45 -3.29 -12.52 6.65
N TYR A 46 -3.10 -11.22 6.45
CA TYR A 46 -1.84 -10.69 5.92
C TYR A 46 -1.33 -9.50 6.74
N HIS A 47 -0.03 -9.49 7.06
CA HIS A 47 0.68 -8.33 7.54
C HIS A 47 1.09 -7.45 6.36
N SER A 48 0.79 -6.16 6.44
CA SER A 48 1.36 -5.15 5.54
C SER A 48 2.75 -4.75 6.05
N LEU A 49 3.79 -5.09 5.29
CA LEU A 49 5.18 -4.89 5.67
C LEU A 49 5.84 -3.91 4.71
N THR A 50 6.67 -3.02 5.23
CA THR A 50 7.43 -2.05 4.42
C THR A 50 8.92 -2.25 4.65
N HIS A 51 9.68 -2.30 3.56
CA HIS A 51 11.13 -2.47 3.59
C HIS A 51 11.79 -1.43 2.71
N ALA A 52 12.86 -0.80 3.21
CA ALA A 52 13.68 0.08 2.40
C ALA A 52 14.46 -0.73 1.35
N ALA A 53 14.58 -0.19 0.14
CA ALA A 53 15.40 -0.75 -0.92
C ALA A 53 16.01 0.37 -1.77
N ASP A 54 17.26 0.18 -2.17
CA ASP A 54 17.96 1.09 -3.10
C ASP A 54 18.04 0.44 -4.49
N TRP A 55 17.51 1.12 -5.50
CA TRP A 55 17.50 0.67 -6.89
C TRP A 55 18.40 1.55 -7.75
N ASP A 56 19.41 0.95 -8.38
CA ASP A 56 20.29 1.63 -9.34
C ASP A 56 19.47 2.25 -10.47
N THR A 57 19.51 3.59 -10.58
CA THR A 57 18.75 4.36 -11.57
C THR A 57 19.08 3.94 -13.00
N ALA A 58 20.34 3.60 -13.30
CA ALA A 58 20.77 3.19 -14.65
C ALA A 58 20.22 1.82 -15.05
N LYS A 59 19.79 1.01 -14.07
CA LYS A 59 19.17 -0.31 -14.26
C LYS A 59 17.66 -0.29 -14.01
N THR A 60 17.06 0.89 -13.93
CA THR A 60 15.65 1.06 -13.60
C THR A 60 14.88 1.72 -14.74
N ALA A 61 13.69 1.21 -15.02
CA ALA A 61 12.73 1.83 -15.92
C ALA A 61 11.41 2.15 -15.21
N ILE A 62 10.75 3.22 -15.65
CA ILE A 62 9.35 3.51 -15.34
C ILE A 62 8.52 3.23 -16.58
N VAL A 63 7.49 2.39 -16.42
CA VAL A 63 6.49 2.09 -17.46
C VAL A 63 5.20 2.83 -17.13
N ILE A 64 4.70 3.61 -18.09
CA ILE A 64 3.47 4.39 -17.98
C ILE A 64 2.42 3.74 -18.86
N CYS A 65 1.48 3.04 -18.25
CA CYS A 65 0.43 2.31 -18.95
C CYS A 65 -0.79 3.22 -19.24
N ASP A 66 -1.13 3.38 -20.52
CA ASP A 66 -2.48 3.78 -20.94
C ASP A 66 -3.03 5.09 -20.31
N MET A 67 -2.16 6.06 -20.05
CA MET A 67 -2.56 7.40 -19.58
C MET A 67 -3.14 8.24 -20.73
N TRP A 68 -4.31 7.85 -21.21
CA TRP A 68 -4.95 8.42 -22.41
C TRP A 68 -5.53 9.83 -22.21
N ASP A 69 -5.75 10.54 -23.33
CA ASP A 69 -6.37 11.88 -23.38
C ASP A 69 -7.88 11.91 -23.08
N ASP A 70 -8.59 10.79 -23.26
CA ASP A 70 -9.99 10.62 -22.87
C ASP A 70 -10.27 9.13 -22.58
N HIS A 71 -11.49 8.80 -22.14
CA HIS A 71 -11.92 7.44 -21.90
C HIS A 71 -13.45 7.32 -22.03
N TYR A 72 -13.96 6.12 -22.31
CA TYR A 72 -15.42 5.92 -22.41
C TYR A 72 -16.12 6.15 -21.07
N CYS A 73 -15.45 5.80 -19.96
CA CYS A 73 -15.83 6.28 -18.62
C CYS A 73 -15.25 7.67 -18.38
N ARG A 74 -16.11 8.70 -18.24
CA ARG A 74 -15.68 10.09 -18.02
C ARG A 74 -15.01 10.26 -16.66
N ASN A 75 -15.46 9.55 -15.63
CA ASN A 75 -14.85 9.60 -14.31
C ASN A 75 -13.45 8.99 -14.30
N ALA A 76 -13.21 7.91 -15.05
CA ALA A 76 -11.85 7.40 -15.29
C ALA A 76 -10.97 8.44 -16.01
N ALA A 77 -11.49 9.12 -17.04
CA ALA A 77 -10.74 10.19 -17.73
C ALA A 77 -10.39 11.35 -16.77
N LYS A 78 -11.30 11.73 -15.87
CA LYS A 78 -11.03 12.74 -14.83
C LYS A 78 -9.92 12.29 -13.88
N ARG A 79 -9.96 11.06 -13.38
CA ARG A 79 -8.92 10.50 -12.49
C ARG A 79 -7.55 10.45 -13.17
N VAL A 80 -7.50 10.04 -14.45
CA VAL A 80 -6.28 10.11 -15.27
C VAL A 80 -5.75 11.55 -15.34
N ALA A 81 -6.61 12.51 -15.68
CA ALA A 81 -6.23 13.91 -15.76
C ALA A 81 -5.77 14.49 -14.42
N GLU A 82 -6.33 14.02 -13.30
CA GLU A 82 -5.98 14.47 -11.96
C GLU A 82 -4.61 13.95 -11.48
N MET A 83 -4.28 12.68 -11.77
CA MET A 83 -2.96 12.10 -11.46
C MET A 83 -1.85 12.66 -12.35
N ALA A 84 -2.16 13.01 -13.60
CA ALA A 84 -1.16 13.31 -14.62
C ALA A 84 -0.14 14.42 -14.24
N PRO A 85 -0.50 15.53 -13.57
CA PRO A 85 0.48 16.53 -13.15
C PRO A 85 1.52 15.99 -12.18
N ARG A 86 1.09 15.21 -11.17
CA ARG A 86 2.00 14.59 -10.19
C ARG A 86 2.85 13.50 -10.85
N MET A 87 2.25 12.70 -11.72
CA MET A 87 2.97 11.70 -12.53
C MET A 87 4.03 12.37 -13.42
N ASN A 88 3.73 13.52 -14.02
CA ASN A 88 4.70 14.28 -14.81
C ASN A 88 5.89 14.75 -13.97
N GLN A 89 5.68 15.14 -12.70
CA GLN A 89 6.78 15.44 -11.77
C GLN A 89 7.64 14.20 -11.50
N VAL A 90 7.01 13.03 -11.24
CA VAL A 90 7.71 11.75 -11.02
C VAL A 90 8.64 11.46 -12.19
N ILE A 91 8.12 11.47 -13.42
CA ILE A 91 8.90 11.06 -14.59
C ILE A 91 9.98 12.09 -14.94
N GLN A 92 9.75 13.39 -14.70
CA GLN A 92 10.78 14.42 -14.87
C GLN A 92 11.95 14.20 -13.91
N LYS A 93 11.66 13.94 -12.62
CA LYS A 93 12.71 13.71 -11.62
C LYS A 93 13.46 12.40 -11.88
N ALA A 94 12.72 11.31 -12.13
CA ALA A 94 13.32 10.01 -12.44
C ALA A 94 14.21 10.08 -13.69
N ARG A 95 13.75 10.75 -14.76
CA ARG A 95 14.53 10.98 -15.97
C ARG A 95 15.82 11.75 -15.68
N ALA A 96 15.75 12.81 -14.87
CA ALA A 96 16.93 13.58 -14.47
C ALA A 96 17.96 12.76 -13.66
N GLN A 97 17.51 11.66 -13.02
CA GLN A 97 18.36 10.72 -12.31
C GLN A 97 18.87 9.57 -13.21
N GLY A 98 18.47 9.50 -14.48
CA GLY A 98 18.93 8.47 -15.43
C GLY A 98 18.00 7.27 -15.58
N VAL A 99 16.81 7.29 -14.98
CA VAL A 99 15.79 6.24 -15.15
C VAL A 99 15.22 6.28 -16.57
N LEU A 100 15.09 5.12 -17.20
CA LEU A 100 14.46 4.99 -18.52
C LEU A 100 12.94 5.17 -18.39
N ILE A 101 12.34 6.09 -19.16
CA ILE A 101 10.89 6.27 -19.21
C ILE A 101 10.32 5.60 -20.47
N ILE A 102 9.31 4.75 -20.29
CA ILE A 102 8.62 4.04 -21.38
C ILE A 102 7.13 4.37 -21.30
N HIS A 103 6.64 5.06 -22.32
CA HIS A 103 5.22 5.39 -22.49
C HIS A 103 4.53 4.27 -23.26
N CYS A 104 3.44 3.75 -22.71
CA CYS A 104 2.68 2.66 -23.31
C CYS A 104 1.20 3.03 -23.56
N PRO A 105 0.91 3.96 -24.48
CA PRO A 105 -0.46 4.38 -24.80
C PRO A 105 -1.10 3.43 -25.83
N SER A 106 -1.61 2.31 -25.35
CA SER A 106 -2.17 1.27 -26.22
C SER A 106 -3.40 1.74 -27.00
N GLY A 107 -3.59 1.19 -28.19
CA GLY A 107 -4.74 1.48 -29.03
C GLY A 107 -4.72 2.85 -29.74
N CYS A 108 -3.63 3.62 -29.61
CA CYS A 108 -3.42 4.89 -30.32
C CYS A 108 -2.00 5.06 -30.88
N MET A 109 -1.29 3.95 -31.12
CA MET A 109 0.10 3.97 -31.59
C MET A 109 0.32 4.63 -32.95
N ASP A 110 -0.70 4.71 -33.80
CA ASP A 110 -0.63 5.40 -35.10
C ASP A 110 -0.24 6.88 -34.94
N HIS A 111 -0.65 7.53 -33.84
CA HIS A 111 -0.27 8.90 -33.52
C HIS A 111 1.24 9.07 -33.37
N TYR A 112 1.94 8.01 -32.96
CA TYR A 112 3.37 8.04 -32.61
C TYR A 112 4.29 7.43 -33.67
N ALA A 113 3.74 6.94 -34.80
CA ALA A 113 4.47 6.10 -35.76
C ALA A 113 5.83 6.67 -36.19
N ASP A 114 5.90 7.99 -36.43
CA ASP A 114 7.10 8.64 -36.94
C ASP A 114 8.00 9.28 -35.87
N THR A 115 7.59 9.22 -34.60
CA THR A 115 8.33 9.84 -33.49
C THR A 115 9.67 9.13 -33.24
N PRO A 116 10.71 9.86 -32.81
CA PRO A 116 11.98 9.24 -32.45
C PRO A 116 11.83 8.24 -31.29
N GLN A 117 10.91 8.47 -30.36
CA GLN A 117 10.66 7.59 -29.22
C GLN A 117 10.01 6.26 -29.63
N ARG A 118 9.11 6.27 -30.62
CA ARG A 118 8.59 5.03 -31.22
C ARG A 118 9.68 4.26 -31.94
N LYS A 119 10.49 4.95 -32.74
CA LYS A 119 11.61 4.35 -33.48
C LYS A 119 12.64 3.74 -32.53
N LEU A 120 12.90 4.36 -31.38
CA LEU A 120 13.78 3.82 -30.34
C LEU A 120 13.30 2.44 -29.86
N ALA A 121 12.01 2.28 -29.57
CA ALA A 121 11.44 1.01 -29.15
C ALA A 121 11.50 -0.05 -30.27
N GLN A 122 11.19 0.32 -31.52
CA GLN A 122 11.23 -0.59 -32.67
C GLN A 122 12.63 -1.08 -33.03
N GLN A 123 13.66 -0.28 -32.74
CA GLN A 123 15.05 -0.62 -32.98
C GLN A 123 15.61 -1.63 -31.97
N ALA A 124 14.90 -1.87 -30.86
CA ALA A 124 15.32 -2.87 -29.88
C ALA A 124 15.15 -4.28 -30.47
N PRO A 125 16.24 -5.04 -30.69
CA PRO A 125 16.15 -6.36 -31.28
C PRO A 125 15.45 -7.32 -30.31
N PRO A 126 14.64 -8.27 -30.81
CA PRO A 126 14.10 -9.34 -29.97
C PRO A 126 15.22 -10.06 -29.22
N VAL A 127 14.98 -10.31 -27.93
CA VAL A 127 15.90 -11.05 -27.07
C VAL A 127 15.30 -12.39 -26.65
N GLU A 128 16.16 -13.31 -26.21
CA GLU A 128 15.71 -14.56 -25.58
C GLU A 128 14.94 -14.28 -24.29
N THR A 129 13.86 -15.02 -24.09
CA THR A 129 12.89 -14.85 -23.00
C THR A 129 12.80 -16.11 -22.16
N LYS A 130 12.61 -16.00 -20.84
CA LYS A 130 12.46 -17.17 -19.95
C LYS A 130 11.16 -17.91 -20.23
N ILE A 131 10.10 -17.16 -20.50
CA ILE A 131 8.81 -17.63 -20.97
C ILE A 131 8.41 -16.85 -22.22
N PRO A 132 7.52 -17.36 -23.10
CA PRO A 132 6.98 -16.58 -24.21
C PRO A 132 6.40 -15.24 -23.73
N LEU A 133 6.57 -14.18 -24.55
CA LEU A 133 5.92 -12.90 -24.32
C LEU A 133 4.52 -12.95 -24.92
N GLU A 134 3.52 -12.90 -24.06
CA GLU A 134 2.11 -12.95 -24.43
C GLU A 134 1.59 -11.58 -24.86
N LYS A 135 0.65 -11.54 -25.80
CA LYS A 135 -0.07 -10.30 -26.13
C LYS A 135 -0.97 -9.82 -24.98
N TRP A 136 -1.39 -10.75 -24.14
CA TRP A 136 -2.16 -10.49 -22.92
C TRP A 136 -1.96 -11.62 -21.91
N CYS A 137 -1.59 -11.28 -20.69
CA CYS A 137 -1.51 -12.16 -19.54
C CYS A 137 -2.82 -12.09 -18.73
N TYR A 138 -3.67 -13.11 -18.92
CA TYR A 138 -4.88 -13.30 -18.12
C TYR A 138 -4.56 -13.67 -16.67
N LEU A 139 -5.61 -13.76 -15.85
CA LEU A 139 -5.55 -14.26 -14.47
C LEU A 139 -4.80 -15.60 -14.40
N ASP A 140 -3.88 -15.73 -13.46
CA ASP A 140 -3.16 -16.97 -13.20
C ASP A 140 -3.70 -17.64 -11.93
N GLU A 141 -4.69 -18.52 -12.08
CA GLU A 141 -5.37 -19.21 -10.97
C GLU A 141 -4.40 -20.03 -10.09
N ALA A 142 -3.21 -20.36 -10.58
CA ALA A 142 -2.18 -21.05 -9.79
C ALA A 142 -1.38 -20.11 -8.88
N HIS A 143 -1.46 -18.79 -9.09
CA HIS A 143 -0.63 -17.79 -8.41
C HIS A 143 -1.45 -16.73 -7.66
N GLU A 144 -2.64 -16.41 -8.15
CA GLU A 144 -3.53 -15.39 -7.60
C GLU A 144 -5.00 -15.85 -7.62
N PRO A 145 -5.82 -15.43 -6.64
CA PRO A 145 -7.26 -15.65 -6.65
C PRO A 145 -7.96 -14.73 -7.67
N GLU A 146 -9.28 -14.85 -7.78
CA GLU A 146 -10.08 -13.88 -8.55
C GLU A 146 -9.83 -12.43 -8.06
N MET A 147 -9.93 -11.47 -8.98
CA MET A 147 -9.81 -10.04 -8.64
C MET A 147 -10.82 -9.65 -7.56
N PRO A 148 -10.43 -8.82 -6.57
CA PRO A 148 -11.29 -8.47 -5.43
C PRO A 148 -12.40 -7.47 -5.79
N VAL A 149 -12.50 -7.07 -7.06
CA VAL A 149 -13.52 -6.17 -7.60
C VAL A 149 -14.09 -6.73 -8.90
N LYS A 150 -15.40 -6.62 -9.09
CA LYS A 150 -16.05 -6.97 -10.34
C LYS A 150 -15.86 -5.88 -11.40
N THR A 151 -15.91 -6.29 -12.66
CA THR A 151 -15.67 -5.42 -13.83
C THR A 151 -16.66 -5.68 -14.96
N GLU A 152 -17.89 -6.08 -14.64
CA GLU A 152 -18.91 -6.35 -15.65
C GLU A 152 -19.41 -5.04 -16.27
N GLN A 153 -19.67 -4.03 -15.43
CA GLN A 153 -19.87 -2.65 -15.86
C GLN A 153 -19.07 -1.64 -15.03
N PRO A 154 -17.75 -1.54 -15.29
CA PRO A 154 -16.84 -0.83 -14.40
C PRO A 154 -16.79 0.69 -14.64
N CYS A 155 -17.65 1.21 -15.52
CA CYS A 155 -17.84 2.64 -15.69
C CYS A 155 -18.68 3.18 -14.54
N ASP A 156 -18.08 4.07 -13.72
CA ASP A 156 -18.70 4.69 -12.56
C ASP A 156 -19.30 6.09 -12.87
N ASP A 157 -19.57 6.38 -14.14
CA ASP A 157 -20.27 7.61 -14.54
C ASP A 157 -21.70 7.65 -13.98
N ALA A 158 -22.11 8.83 -13.52
CA ALA A 158 -23.52 9.08 -13.24
C ALA A 158 -24.32 9.30 -14.52
N GLY A 159 -25.54 8.74 -14.59
CA GLY A 159 -26.46 8.96 -15.71
C GLY A 159 -26.18 8.07 -16.92
N GLU A 160 -26.32 8.63 -18.12
CA GLU A 160 -26.13 7.88 -19.37
C GLU A 160 -24.64 7.60 -19.63
N LEU A 161 -24.34 6.31 -19.71
CA LEU A 161 -23.00 5.80 -19.97
C LEU A 161 -22.68 5.96 -21.46
N ARG A 162 -21.46 6.39 -21.77
CA ARG A 162 -20.99 6.36 -23.16
C ARG A 162 -20.88 4.91 -23.63
N ASP A 163 -21.05 4.70 -24.93
CA ASP A 163 -20.75 3.41 -25.55
C ASP A 163 -19.32 2.98 -25.23
N ARG A 164 -19.10 1.69 -24.99
CA ARG A 164 -17.78 1.13 -24.69
C ARG A 164 -16.91 1.02 -25.95
N VAL A 165 -16.57 2.18 -26.51
CA VAL A 165 -15.71 2.35 -27.70
C VAL A 165 -14.51 3.22 -27.36
N ARG A 166 -13.56 3.33 -28.30
CA ARG A 166 -12.38 4.18 -28.15
C ARG A 166 -12.77 5.66 -28.25
N PHE A 167 -12.59 6.40 -27.16
CA PHE A 167 -12.73 7.88 -27.11
C PHE A 167 -11.38 8.61 -27.12
N TYR A 168 -10.30 7.90 -26.84
CA TYR A 168 -8.94 8.44 -26.83
C TYR A 168 -8.26 8.39 -28.19
N HIS A 169 -7.31 9.29 -28.39
CA HIS A 169 -6.53 9.43 -29.61
C HIS A 169 -5.02 9.39 -29.37
N HIS A 170 -4.57 9.63 -28.13
CA HIS A 170 -3.16 9.66 -27.74
C HIS A 170 -3.03 9.59 -26.20
N GLN A 171 -1.80 9.56 -25.69
CA GLN A 171 -1.50 9.83 -24.28
C GLN A 171 -1.86 11.28 -23.94
N ILE A 172 -2.34 11.53 -22.72
CA ILE A 172 -2.64 12.88 -22.23
C ILE A 172 -1.42 13.82 -22.35
N ASP A 173 -1.66 15.03 -22.87
CA ASP A 173 -0.64 16.05 -23.14
C ASP A 173 0.13 16.51 -21.88
N THR A 174 -0.46 16.36 -20.70
CA THR A 174 0.15 16.70 -19.42
C THR A 174 1.44 15.90 -19.17
N LEU A 175 1.53 14.67 -19.69
CA LEU A 175 2.72 13.83 -19.55
C LEU A 175 3.71 14.15 -20.66
N GLN A 176 4.79 14.86 -20.29
CA GLN A 176 5.81 15.29 -21.24
C GLN A 176 6.69 14.13 -21.67
N ILE A 177 6.63 13.82 -22.97
CA ILE A 177 7.52 12.88 -23.64
C ILE A 177 8.79 13.63 -24.05
N ALA A 178 9.94 13.20 -23.55
CA ALA A 178 11.23 13.85 -23.78
C ALA A 178 12.11 13.05 -24.74
N GLU A 179 13.26 13.63 -25.09
CA GLU A 179 14.33 12.90 -25.76
C GLU A 179 14.87 11.79 -24.84
N GLY A 180 15.10 10.60 -25.39
CA GLY A 180 15.57 9.43 -24.65
C GLY A 180 14.48 8.53 -24.09
N ASP A 181 13.23 9.00 -24.03
CA ASP A 181 12.07 8.18 -23.70
C ASP A 181 11.73 7.22 -24.85
N ALA A 182 10.97 6.17 -24.55
CA ALA A 182 10.44 5.24 -25.54
C ALA A 182 8.91 5.24 -25.58
N ILE A 183 8.33 4.92 -26.73
CA ILE A 183 6.89 4.72 -26.89
C ILE A 183 6.61 3.36 -27.54
N THR A 184 5.85 2.50 -26.87
CA THR A 184 5.39 1.20 -27.40
C THR A 184 4.26 0.63 -26.56
N ASP A 185 3.34 -0.12 -27.16
CA ASP A 185 2.30 -0.86 -26.44
C ASP A 185 2.48 -2.39 -26.56
N SER A 186 3.70 -2.84 -26.88
CA SER A 186 3.99 -4.23 -27.23
C SER A 186 5.20 -4.81 -26.48
N ALA A 187 5.58 -6.03 -26.86
CA ALA A 187 6.73 -6.76 -26.31
C ALA A 187 8.08 -6.05 -26.51
N GLU A 188 8.14 -5.06 -27.42
CA GLU A 188 9.30 -4.19 -27.63
C GLU A 188 9.76 -3.49 -26.35
N ALA A 189 8.84 -3.18 -25.42
CA ALA A 189 9.21 -2.61 -24.12
C ALA A 189 10.19 -3.51 -23.39
N TYR A 190 9.91 -4.82 -23.34
CA TYR A 190 10.78 -5.80 -22.71
C TYR A 190 12.12 -5.91 -23.45
N TYR A 191 12.11 -5.94 -24.79
CA TYR A 191 13.35 -5.99 -25.57
C TYR A 191 14.25 -4.78 -25.31
N LEU A 192 13.66 -3.58 -25.29
CA LEU A 192 14.38 -2.36 -24.98
C LEU A 192 14.95 -2.37 -23.55
N MET A 193 14.16 -2.80 -22.57
CA MET A 193 14.63 -2.98 -21.19
C MET A 193 15.85 -3.90 -21.13
N LYS A 194 15.81 -5.05 -21.80
CA LYS A 194 16.92 -6.01 -21.81
C LYS A 194 18.16 -5.47 -22.51
N GLN A 195 17.98 -4.76 -23.64
CA GLN A 195 19.08 -4.09 -24.33
C GLN A 195 19.76 -3.02 -23.46
N ARG A 196 18.98 -2.32 -22.64
CA ARG A 196 19.44 -1.25 -21.75
C ARG A 196 19.99 -1.77 -20.41
N GLY A 197 19.98 -3.08 -20.18
CA GLY A 197 20.43 -3.67 -18.91
C GLY A 197 19.50 -3.38 -17.74
N ILE A 198 18.22 -3.10 -18.01
CA ILE A 198 17.20 -2.86 -16.99
C ILE A 198 16.90 -4.15 -16.24
N GLU A 199 16.94 -4.06 -14.92
CA GLU A 199 16.61 -5.14 -13.99
C GLU A 199 15.36 -4.81 -13.16
N ASN A 200 15.12 -3.50 -12.95
CA ASN A 200 14.07 -2.95 -12.11
C ASN A 200 13.02 -2.22 -12.95
N VAL A 201 11.74 -2.44 -12.66
CA VAL A 201 10.64 -1.78 -13.35
C VAL A 201 9.63 -1.28 -12.34
N ILE A 202 9.37 0.03 -12.37
CA ILE A 202 8.25 0.64 -11.66
C ILE A 202 7.12 0.83 -12.68
N ILE A 203 5.93 0.31 -12.39
CA ILE A 203 4.77 0.42 -13.27
C ILE A 203 3.77 1.39 -12.66
N MET A 204 3.22 2.28 -13.48
CA MET A 204 2.16 3.22 -13.15
C MET A 204 1.17 3.36 -14.32
N GLY A 205 0.08 4.09 -14.14
CA GLY A 205 -0.97 4.29 -15.15
C GLY A 205 -2.24 3.48 -14.91
N VAL A 206 -3.04 3.27 -15.95
CA VAL A 206 -4.40 2.73 -15.83
C VAL A 206 -4.67 1.59 -16.82
N HIS A 207 -5.68 0.75 -16.65
CA HIS A 207 -6.33 0.47 -15.37
C HIS A 207 -5.56 -0.64 -14.63
N THR A 208 -5.39 -0.50 -13.31
CA THR A 208 -4.54 -1.36 -12.46
C THR A 208 -4.86 -2.84 -12.61
N ASN A 209 -6.14 -3.20 -12.48
CA ASN A 209 -6.65 -4.57 -12.59
C ASN A 209 -6.77 -5.08 -14.04
N MET A 210 -6.37 -4.29 -15.04
CA MET A 210 -6.49 -4.61 -16.47
C MET A 210 -5.12 -4.52 -17.15
N CYS A 211 -4.82 -3.42 -17.84
CA CYS A 211 -3.64 -3.29 -18.69
C CYS A 211 -2.34 -3.33 -17.89
N VAL A 212 -2.33 -2.71 -16.70
CA VAL A 212 -1.17 -2.68 -15.80
C VAL A 212 -0.75 -4.09 -15.36
N LEU A 213 -1.71 -5.00 -15.13
CA LEU A 213 -1.43 -6.41 -14.87
C LEU A 213 -1.15 -7.20 -16.15
N GLY A 214 -1.98 -7.02 -17.18
CA GLY A 214 -2.16 -7.98 -18.26
C GLY A 214 -1.41 -7.69 -19.56
N ARG A 215 -0.91 -6.47 -19.81
CA ARG A 215 -0.16 -6.18 -21.05
C ARG A 215 1.18 -6.93 -21.09
N PRO A 216 1.82 -7.09 -22.28
CA PRO A 216 3.17 -7.68 -22.41
C PRO A 216 4.25 -6.96 -21.60
N PHE A 217 4.03 -5.68 -21.27
CA PHE A 217 4.89 -4.87 -20.42
C PHE A 217 4.34 -4.72 -18.98
N GLY A 218 3.25 -5.42 -18.67
CA GLY A 218 2.55 -5.37 -17.39
C GLY A 218 3.16 -6.31 -16.35
N ILE A 219 2.66 -6.18 -15.12
CA ILE A 219 3.20 -6.85 -13.92
C ILE A 219 3.34 -8.35 -14.14
N ARG A 220 2.29 -9.05 -14.61
CA ARG A 220 2.29 -10.52 -14.72
C ARG A 220 3.37 -11.03 -15.66
N GLN A 221 3.57 -10.36 -16.80
CA GLN A 221 4.58 -10.77 -17.76
C GLN A 221 5.98 -10.52 -17.21
N LEU A 222 6.24 -9.32 -16.68
CA LEU A 222 7.57 -8.91 -16.25
C LEU A 222 8.06 -9.67 -15.01
N THR A 223 7.19 -9.95 -14.05
CA THR A 223 7.50 -10.80 -12.89
C THR A 223 7.84 -12.23 -13.33
N LYS A 224 7.09 -12.82 -14.26
CA LYS A 224 7.37 -14.15 -14.82
C LYS A 224 8.65 -14.22 -15.65
N GLN A 225 9.07 -13.11 -16.27
CA GLN A 225 10.40 -12.99 -16.87
C GLN A 225 11.52 -12.83 -15.81
N GLY A 226 11.15 -12.64 -14.54
CA GLY A 226 12.05 -12.48 -13.40
C GLY A 226 12.70 -11.10 -13.32
N MET A 227 12.00 -10.06 -13.77
CA MET A 227 12.38 -8.68 -13.46
C MET A 227 11.94 -8.31 -12.05
N ARG A 228 12.63 -7.37 -11.41
CA ARG A 228 12.19 -6.77 -10.15
C ARG A 228 11.13 -5.73 -10.46
N VAL A 229 9.88 -6.01 -10.15
CA VAL A 229 8.75 -5.13 -10.45
C VAL A 229 8.28 -4.47 -9.16
N ALA A 230 7.86 -3.20 -9.24
CA ALA A 230 7.06 -2.54 -8.23
C ALA A 230 5.92 -1.75 -8.88
N LEU A 231 4.76 -1.70 -8.25
CA LEU A 231 3.64 -0.83 -8.67
C LEU A 231 3.72 0.51 -7.92
N MET A 232 3.66 1.64 -8.62
CA MET A 232 3.49 2.94 -7.96
C MET A 232 2.01 3.20 -7.69
N ARG A 233 1.54 2.71 -6.53
CA ARG A 233 0.09 2.59 -6.22
C ARG A 233 -0.68 3.90 -6.29
N ASP A 234 -0.07 5.00 -5.86
CA ASP A 234 -0.70 6.33 -5.86
C ASP A 234 -0.71 7.02 -7.25
N MET A 235 -0.06 6.42 -8.25
CA MET A 235 -0.08 6.86 -9.66
C MET A 235 -0.83 5.87 -10.55
N THR A 236 -1.80 5.15 -9.99
CA THR A 236 -2.65 4.19 -10.70
C THR A 236 -4.13 4.30 -10.32
N ASP A 237 -4.99 3.81 -11.19
CA ASP A 237 -6.45 3.77 -10.99
C ASP A 237 -7.03 2.43 -11.45
N THR A 238 -7.97 1.88 -10.71
CA THR A 238 -8.62 0.60 -11.00
C THR A 238 -9.88 0.81 -11.82
N MET A 239 -10.12 -0.09 -12.77
CA MET A 239 -11.41 -0.19 -13.44
C MET A 239 -12.42 -0.80 -12.45
N TYR A 240 -13.17 0.03 -11.73
CA TYR A 240 -14.15 -0.40 -10.72
C TYR A 240 -15.33 0.57 -10.59
N ASN A 241 -16.54 0.01 -10.54
CA ASN A 241 -17.78 0.72 -10.27
C ASN A 241 -18.28 0.41 -8.84
N PRO A 242 -18.44 1.42 -7.95
CA PRO A 242 -19.00 1.24 -6.61
C PRO A 242 -20.40 0.58 -6.53
N ALA A 243 -21.13 0.52 -7.65
CA ALA A 243 -22.39 -0.20 -7.76
C ALA A 243 -22.23 -1.72 -7.99
N GLU A 244 -21.01 -2.20 -8.20
CA GLU A 244 -20.66 -3.61 -8.32
C GLU A 244 -19.96 -4.12 -7.04
N GLU A 245 -19.99 -5.44 -6.84
CA GLU A 245 -19.29 -6.11 -5.74
C GLU A 245 -17.81 -5.69 -5.69
N PRO A 246 -17.28 -5.31 -4.50
CA PRO A 246 -17.86 -5.53 -3.15
C PRO A 246 -18.71 -4.38 -2.59
N TYR A 247 -19.24 -3.50 -3.45
CA TYR A 247 -20.11 -2.38 -3.08
C TYR A 247 -19.44 -1.38 -2.13
N VAL A 248 -18.17 -1.08 -2.36
CA VAL A 248 -17.37 -0.15 -1.56
C VAL A 248 -17.11 1.15 -2.31
N ASN A 249 -16.50 2.13 -1.65
CA ASN A 249 -16.03 3.33 -2.34
C ASN A 249 -15.05 2.95 -3.47
N HIS A 250 -15.02 3.72 -4.56
CA HIS A 250 -14.10 3.49 -5.68
C HIS A 250 -12.64 3.36 -5.21
N PHE A 251 -12.19 4.25 -4.31
CA PHE A 251 -10.84 4.24 -3.77
C PHE A 251 -10.57 3.06 -2.83
N THR A 252 -11.61 2.51 -2.18
CA THR A 252 -11.49 1.23 -1.45
C THR A 252 -11.29 0.08 -2.44
N GLY A 253 -11.89 0.13 -3.63
CA GLY A 253 -11.59 -0.79 -4.72
C GLY A 253 -10.13 -0.71 -5.18
N ASN A 254 -9.56 0.49 -5.26
CA ASN A 254 -8.13 0.68 -5.50
C ASN A 254 -7.29 0.00 -4.41
N ASP A 255 -7.60 0.26 -3.13
CA ASP A 255 -6.91 -0.36 -2.00
C ASP A 255 -6.90 -1.90 -2.12
N LEU A 256 -8.06 -2.51 -2.34
CA LEU A 256 -8.19 -3.97 -2.48
C LEU A 256 -7.33 -4.55 -3.62
N VAL A 257 -7.28 -3.87 -4.77
CA VAL A 257 -6.45 -4.31 -5.90
C VAL A 257 -4.96 -4.14 -5.60
N PHE A 258 -4.57 -3.09 -4.86
CA PHE A 258 -3.19 -2.95 -4.41
C PHE A 258 -2.78 -4.06 -3.45
N GLU A 259 -3.63 -4.38 -2.47
CA GLU A 259 -3.38 -5.50 -1.56
C GLU A 259 -3.25 -6.83 -2.30
N HIS A 260 -4.12 -7.07 -3.30
CA HIS A 260 -4.02 -8.25 -4.16
C HIS A 260 -2.65 -8.33 -4.87
N ILE A 261 -2.19 -7.22 -5.44
CA ILE A 261 -0.88 -7.16 -6.12
C ILE A 261 0.27 -7.39 -5.12
N GLU A 262 0.18 -6.81 -3.92
CA GLU A 262 1.18 -6.94 -2.85
C GLU A 262 1.29 -8.35 -2.28
N ARG A 263 0.20 -9.13 -2.30
CA ARG A 263 0.16 -10.53 -1.88
C ARG A 263 0.74 -11.46 -2.93
N HIS A 264 0.42 -11.20 -4.19
CA HIS A 264 0.57 -12.21 -5.23
C HIS A 264 1.66 -11.90 -6.25
N TRP A 265 2.00 -10.63 -6.53
CA TRP A 265 2.84 -10.31 -7.68
C TRP A 265 4.10 -9.54 -7.35
N CYS A 266 3.96 -8.38 -6.71
CA CYS A 266 5.08 -7.47 -6.51
C CYS A 266 4.81 -6.45 -5.39
N PRO A 267 5.87 -5.87 -4.81
CA PRO A 267 5.72 -4.76 -3.87
C PRO A 267 5.11 -3.52 -4.54
N THR A 268 4.59 -2.61 -3.71
CA THR A 268 4.19 -1.27 -4.14
C THR A 268 5.11 -0.19 -3.57
N VAL A 269 5.20 0.94 -4.28
CA VAL A 269 5.87 2.19 -3.89
C VAL A 269 4.90 3.36 -4.08
N THR A 270 5.30 4.56 -3.67
CA THR A 270 4.53 5.79 -3.94
C THR A 270 5.33 6.82 -4.74
N SER A 271 4.65 7.81 -5.30
CA SER A 271 5.29 8.97 -5.94
C SER A 271 6.23 9.72 -4.98
N ALA A 272 5.96 9.65 -3.67
CA ALA A 272 6.81 10.23 -2.63
C ALA A 272 8.21 9.64 -2.59
N ASP A 273 8.38 8.35 -2.93
CA ASP A 273 9.70 7.70 -2.96
C ASP A 273 10.59 8.32 -4.04
N ILE A 274 10.02 8.58 -5.22
CA ILE A 274 10.75 9.25 -6.30
C ILE A 274 10.92 10.73 -5.98
N LEU A 275 9.87 11.41 -5.52
CA LEU A 275 9.86 12.87 -5.36
C LEU A 275 10.55 13.36 -4.09
N GLY A 276 10.71 12.51 -3.08
CA GLY A 276 11.46 12.78 -1.85
C GLY A 276 10.83 13.87 -0.99
N ASP A 277 9.54 14.16 -1.19
CA ASP A 277 8.78 15.16 -0.45
C ASP A 277 7.94 14.56 0.69
N GLY A 278 7.90 13.23 0.80
CA GLY A 278 7.13 12.53 1.82
C GLY A 278 5.61 12.58 1.60
N VAL A 279 5.14 13.00 0.42
CA VAL A 279 3.71 13.18 0.13
C VAL A 279 3.29 12.24 -0.99
N ALA A 280 2.53 11.20 -0.63
CA ALA A 280 1.85 10.36 -1.61
C ALA A 280 0.69 11.13 -2.25
N PHE A 281 0.42 10.88 -3.53
CA PHE A 281 -0.74 11.44 -4.20
C PHE A 281 -2.03 10.88 -3.60
N ARG A 282 -3.04 11.73 -3.52
CA ARG A 282 -4.38 11.37 -3.11
C ARG A 282 -5.36 12.15 -3.97
N PHE A 283 -6.34 11.43 -4.53
CA PHE A 283 -7.42 12.07 -5.28
C PHE A 283 -8.20 13.04 -4.39
N ALA A 284 -8.60 14.17 -4.95
CA ALA A 284 -9.38 15.20 -4.26
C ALA A 284 -10.72 14.65 -3.73
N ASP A 285 -11.31 13.70 -4.47
CA ASP A 285 -12.56 13.05 -4.07
C ASP A 285 -12.34 11.92 -3.03
N ASP A 286 -11.11 11.49 -2.78
CA ASP A 286 -10.81 10.54 -1.70
C ASP A 286 -10.70 11.31 -0.38
N THR A 287 -11.83 11.51 0.27
CA THR A 287 -11.95 12.20 1.57
C THR A 287 -12.04 11.24 2.75
N ARG A 288 -11.83 9.94 2.53
CA ARG A 288 -12.02 8.90 3.55
C ARG A 288 -11.01 9.03 4.70
N PRO A 289 -11.41 9.18 5.96
CA PRO A 289 -10.47 9.05 7.07
C PRO A 289 -9.85 7.64 7.11
N HIS A 290 -8.61 7.55 7.57
CA HIS A 290 -7.89 6.29 7.69
C HIS A 290 -8.19 5.60 9.02
N LEU A 291 -8.90 4.48 8.94
CA LEU A 291 -9.19 3.58 10.04
C LEU A 291 -8.15 2.46 10.10
N VAL A 292 -7.39 2.40 11.19
CA VAL A 292 -6.50 1.28 11.49
C VAL A 292 -7.18 0.38 12.53
N ILE A 293 -7.49 -0.85 12.12
CA ILE A 293 -8.05 -1.89 12.98
C ILE A 293 -6.90 -2.74 13.51
N VAL A 294 -6.73 -2.82 14.82
CA VAL A 294 -5.69 -3.65 15.45
C VAL A 294 -6.36 -4.85 16.12
N THR A 295 -6.15 -6.04 15.57
CA THR A 295 -6.69 -7.31 16.06
C THR A 295 -5.58 -8.18 16.61
N ALA A 296 -5.53 -8.34 17.93
CA ALA A 296 -4.50 -9.10 18.61
C ALA A 296 -5.03 -9.69 19.93
N GLU A 297 -6.20 -10.29 19.88
CA GLU A 297 -6.85 -11.01 20.97
C GLU A 297 -7.22 -12.42 20.52
N ASP A 298 -7.30 -13.38 21.45
CA ASP A 298 -7.49 -14.80 21.13
C ASP A 298 -8.78 -15.38 21.76
N GLU A 299 -9.70 -14.51 22.19
CA GLU A 299 -10.91 -14.89 22.95
C GLU A 299 -12.18 -14.77 22.09
N TYR A 300 -12.23 -13.78 21.19
CA TYR A 300 -13.40 -13.42 20.39
C TYR A 300 -13.21 -13.62 18.88
N HIS A 301 -12.01 -14.01 18.46
CA HIS A 301 -11.67 -14.25 17.07
C HIS A 301 -11.96 -13.01 16.21
N THR A 302 -11.67 -11.83 16.75
CA THR A 302 -11.93 -10.56 16.06
C THR A 302 -11.11 -10.42 14.78
N GLU A 303 -10.00 -11.14 14.65
CA GLU A 303 -9.27 -11.31 13.39
C GLU A 303 -10.09 -11.92 12.23
N GLU A 304 -11.14 -12.67 12.52
CA GLU A 304 -11.97 -13.38 11.54
C GLU A 304 -13.23 -12.55 11.22
N THR A 305 -13.73 -11.83 12.22
CA THR A 305 -15.04 -11.17 12.15
C THR A 305 -14.95 -9.68 11.85
N LEU A 306 -13.94 -8.97 12.35
CA LEU A 306 -13.81 -7.53 12.11
C LEU A 306 -13.42 -7.16 10.68
N PRO A 307 -12.47 -7.83 10.01
CA PRO A 307 -12.12 -7.47 8.63
C PRO A 307 -13.30 -7.50 7.66
N PRO A 308 -14.12 -8.58 7.58
CA PRO A 308 -15.28 -8.58 6.68
C PRO A 308 -16.35 -7.56 7.12
N PHE A 309 -16.60 -7.40 8.42
CA PHE A 309 -17.51 -6.37 8.92
C PHE A 309 -17.06 -4.96 8.50
N ALA A 310 -15.78 -4.64 8.69
CA ALA A 310 -15.24 -3.33 8.36
C ALA A 310 -15.33 -3.05 6.87
N LEU A 311 -14.99 -4.02 6.02
CA LEU A 311 -15.12 -3.84 4.57
C LEU A 311 -16.58 -3.58 4.16
N GLN A 312 -17.51 -4.38 4.67
CA GLN A 312 -18.93 -4.30 4.32
C GLN A 312 -19.60 -3.02 4.83
N GLU A 313 -19.36 -2.66 6.08
CA GLU A 313 -20.10 -1.59 6.76
C GLU A 313 -19.35 -0.25 6.72
N LEU A 314 -18.02 -0.28 6.62
CA LEU A 314 -17.17 0.92 6.71
C LEU A 314 -16.40 1.22 5.42
N GLY A 315 -16.32 0.27 4.48
CA GLY A 315 -15.55 0.41 3.24
C GLY A 315 -16.06 1.48 2.25
N LYS A 316 -17.24 2.06 2.49
CA LYS A 316 -17.72 3.25 1.75
C LYS A 316 -17.20 4.57 2.30
N THR A 317 -16.78 4.57 3.57
CA THR A 317 -16.54 5.77 4.37
C THR A 317 -15.08 5.91 4.78
N PHE A 318 -14.41 4.79 5.08
CA PHE A 318 -13.04 4.77 5.58
C PHE A 318 -12.09 4.14 4.58
N GLN A 319 -10.85 4.63 4.57
CA GLN A 319 -9.71 3.83 4.13
C GLN A 319 -9.38 2.87 5.28
N ILE A 320 -9.30 1.58 5.02
CA ILE A 320 -9.18 0.56 6.08
C ILE A 320 -7.84 -0.14 5.96
N SER A 321 -7.10 -0.18 7.08
CA SER A 321 -5.92 -1.02 7.25
C SER A 321 -6.11 -1.93 8.47
N THR A 322 -5.73 -3.20 8.35
CA THR A 322 -5.80 -4.15 9.48
C THR A 322 -4.41 -4.58 9.91
N VAL A 323 -4.13 -4.47 11.21
CA VAL A 323 -2.91 -4.94 11.86
C VAL A 323 -3.24 -6.15 12.72
N TYR A 324 -2.71 -7.30 12.35
CA TYR A 324 -2.83 -8.53 13.13
C TYR A 324 -1.68 -8.68 14.12
N GLY A 325 -1.95 -9.27 15.29
CA GLY A 325 -0.90 -9.73 16.18
C GLY A 325 -0.04 -10.82 15.53
N SER A 326 1.24 -10.87 15.87
CA SER A 326 2.15 -11.92 15.39
C SER A 326 1.65 -13.31 15.82
N ALA A 327 1.70 -14.27 14.89
CA ALA A 327 1.42 -15.68 15.16
C ALA A 327 2.50 -16.34 16.04
N ASP A 328 3.74 -15.84 15.95
CA ASP A 328 4.90 -16.40 16.64
C ASP A 328 5.18 -15.73 18.00
N SER A 329 4.68 -14.49 18.20
CA SER A 329 4.93 -13.71 19.40
C SER A 329 3.70 -12.97 19.88
N ARG A 330 3.37 -13.14 21.17
CA ARG A 330 2.32 -12.32 21.82
C ARG A 330 2.72 -10.85 21.96
N SER A 331 4.01 -10.56 21.88
CA SER A 331 4.60 -9.26 22.17
C SER A 331 5.00 -8.53 20.89
N ASP A 332 4.27 -8.73 19.79
CA ASP A 332 4.59 -8.08 18.52
C ASP A 332 3.33 -7.84 17.67
N LEU A 333 3.33 -6.71 16.96
CA LEU A 333 2.32 -6.28 16.00
C LEU A 333 3.00 -5.94 14.65
N PRO A 334 3.31 -6.93 13.79
CA PRO A 334 3.95 -6.67 12.51
C PRO A 334 3.11 -5.75 11.62
N GLY A 335 3.75 -4.71 11.08
CA GLY A 335 3.08 -3.69 10.26
C GLY A 335 2.41 -2.56 11.06
N ALA A 336 2.59 -2.50 12.38
CA ALA A 336 1.98 -1.45 13.22
C ALA A 336 2.39 -0.01 12.84
N ASP A 337 3.50 0.19 12.11
CA ASP A 337 3.96 1.51 11.65
C ASP A 337 2.88 2.31 10.91
N ILE A 338 1.90 1.64 10.29
CA ILE A 338 0.75 2.26 9.62
C ILE A 338 -0.11 3.12 10.57
N ILE A 339 -0.01 2.90 11.89
CA ILE A 339 -0.70 3.72 12.91
C ILE A 339 -0.25 5.19 12.85
N ARG A 340 0.96 5.49 12.37
CA ARG A 340 1.42 6.89 12.20
C ARG A 340 0.47 7.70 11.31
N ASP A 341 -0.11 7.03 10.32
CA ASP A 341 -0.99 7.62 9.32
C ASP A 341 -2.48 7.44 9.64
N ALA A 342 -2.82 6.85 10.81
CA ALA A 342 -4.20 6.61 11.19
C ALA A 342 -4.90 7.93 11.58
N ASP A 343 -6.15 8.10 11.16
CA ASP A 343 -7.05 9.12 11.71
C ASP A 343 -7.84 8.57 12.90
N VAL A 344 -8.14 7.27 12.89
CA VAL A 344 -8.83 6.58 13.99
C VAL A 344 -8.27 5.17 14.16
N ILE A 345 -8.14 4.75 15.42
CA ILE A 345 -7.77 3.37 15.77
C ILE A 345 -9.01 2.64 16.28
N LEU A 346 -9.29 1.45 15.74
CA LEU A 346 -10.19 0.48 16.36
C LEU A 346 -9.36 -0.61 17.02
N LEU A 347 -9.41 -0.68 18.35
CA LEU A 347 -8.55 -1.52 19.17
C LEU A 347 -9.29 -2.77 19.66
N SER A 348 -8.83 -3.94 19.23
CA SER A 348 -9.23 -5.26 19.74
C SER A 348 -7.99 -6.04 20.14
N VAL A 349 -7.40 -5.69 21.28
CA VAL A 349 -6.11 -6.22 21.76
C VAL A 349 -6.25 -6.72 23.19
N ARG A 350 -5.57 -7.82 23.51
CA ARG A 350 -5.65 -8.48 24.81
C ARG A 350 -4.28 -8.81 25.41
N ARG A 351 -3.94 -8.16 26.52
CA ARG A 351 -2.84 -8.53 27.44
C ARG A 351 -1.50 -8.72 26.74
N ARG A 352 -1.03 -7.69 26.05
CA ARG A 352 0.24 -7.69 25.33
C ARG A 352 1.18 -6.64 25.91
N ASN A 353 2.39 -7.06 26.25
CA ASN A 353 3.49 -6.12 26.45
C ASN A 353 4.16 -5.98 25.09
N LEU A 354 4.40 -4.77 24.61
CA LEU A 354 4.89 -4.52 23.25
C LEU A 354 6.27 -3.87 23.31
N PRO A 355 7.10 -3.95 22.25
CA PRO A 355 8.29 -3.14 22.14
C PRO A 355 7.93 -1.66 22.31
N PRO A 356 8.75 -0.87 23.02
CA PRO A 356 8.49 0.55 23.24
C PRO A 356 8.10 1.29 21.96
N ALA A 357 8.82 1.04 20.86
CA ALA A 357 8.56 1.66 19.56
C ALA A 357 7.15 1.38 19.00
N GLN A 358 6.55 0.22 19.28
CA GLN A 358 5.18 -0.09 18.86
C GLN A 358 4.15 0.53 19.80
N LEU A 359 4.40 0.50 21.11
CA LEU A 359 3.49 1.11 22.08
C LEU A 359 3.44 2.64 21.94
N ASP A 360 4.57 3.25 21.58
CA ASP A 360 4.69 4.69 21.33
C ASP A 360 3.85 5.16 20.13
N LEU A 361 3.51 4.28 19.18
CA LEU A 361 2.59 4.61 18.09
C LEU A 361 1.19 4.97 18.62
N PHE A 362 0.67 4.19 19.58
CA PHE A 362 -0.62 4.44 20.22
C PHE A 362 -0.57 5.71 21.09
N ARG A 363 0.52 5.90 21.84
CA ARG A 363 0.73 7.10 22.65
C ARG A 363 0.78 8.35 21.78
N ALA A 364 1.52 8.33 20.67
CA ALA A 364 1.62 9.44 19.74
C ALA A 364 0.27 9.77 19.07
N HIS A 365 -0.49 8.75 18.67
CA HIS A 365 -1.85 8.91 18.12
C HIS A 365 -2.77 9.66 19.10
N LEU A 366 -2.82 9.20 20.35
CA LEU A 366 -3.66 9.81 21.40
C LEU A 366 -3.15 11.20 21.80
N ALA A 367 -1.84 11.39 21.89
CA ALA A 367 -1.23 12.70 22.20
C ALA A 367 -1.52 13.75 21.10
N ALA A 368 -1.72 13.32 19.85
CA ALA A 368 -2.16 14.19 18.76
C ALA A 368 -3.67 14.52 18.83
N GLY A 369 -4.40 14.02 19.83
CA GLY A 369 -5.84 14.23 19.99
C GLY A 369 -6.71 13.39 19.06
N LYS A 370 -6.14 12.35 18.43
CA LYS A 370 -6.87 11.49 17.49
C LYS A 370 -7.70 10.44 18.23
N PRO A 371 -8.90 10.09 17.70
CA PRO A 371 -9.82 9.16 18.36
C PRO A 371 -9.33 7.71 18.39
N LEU A 372 -9.73 6.99 19.45
CA LEU A 372 -9.56 5.55 19.59
C LEU A 372 -10.90 4.92 20.01
N VAL A 373 -11.30 3.85 19.34
CA VAL A 373 -12.48 3.04 19.67
C VAL A 373 -12.00 1.70 20.20
N GLY A 374 -12.19 1.47 21.51
CA GLY A 374 -11.91 0.17 22.12
C GLY A 374 -13.13 -0.74 22.06
N ILE A 375 -12.97 -1.94 21.52
CA ILE A 375 -13.94 -3.02 21.71
C ILE A 375 -13.34 -4.08 22.63
N ARG A 376 -14.17 -4.98 23.16
CA ARG A 376 -13.67 -6.05 24.03
C ARG A 376 -12.56 -6.82 23.29
N THR A 377 -11.34 -6.91 23.83
CA THR A 377 -10.90 -6.77 25.24
C THR A 377 -10.01 -5.54 25.57
N ALA A 378 -10.15 -4.44 24.83
CA ALA A 378 -9.30 -3.23 24.88
C ALA A 378 -9.02 -2.66 26.30
N SER A 379 -9.93 -2.82 27.26
CA SER A 379 -9.74 -2.44 28.69
C SER A 379 -8.46 -3.00 29.34
N HIS A 380 -7.81 -3.98 28.73
CA HIS A 380 -6.54 -4.52 29.23
C HIS A 380 -5.64 -4.94 28.06
N ALA A 381 -5.56 -4.06 27.06
CA ALA A 381 -4.78 -4.28 25.84
C ALA A 381 -3.28 -4.44 26.12
N PHE A 382 -2.70 -3.50 26.88
CA PHE A 382 -1.25 -3.28 26.89
C PHE A 382 -0.53 -3.66 28.19
N HIS A 383 -1.07 -4.59 28.96
CA HIS A 383 -0.39 -5.09 30.16
C HIS A 383 -0.77 -6.55 30.47
N GLN A 384 0.15 -7.27 31.10
CA GLN A 384 -0.11 -8.63 31.59
C GLN A 384 -0.42 -8.64 33.10
N MET A 385 -1.30 -9.56 33.55
CA MET A 385 -1.79 -9.57 34.94
C MET A 385 -0.77 -10.08 35.98
N LYS A 386 0.24 -10.86 35.58
CA LYS A 386 1.02 -11.69 36.54
C LYS A 386 2.45 -11.20 36.80
N THR A 387 3.02 -10.35 35.95
CA THR A 387 4.39 -9.82 36.05
C THR A 387 4.51 -8.48 35.31
N GLY A 388 5.56 -7.70 35.59
CA GLY A 388 5.96 -6.58 34.72
C GLY A 388 6.44 -7.05 33.34
N PRO A 389 6.77 -6.14 32.41
CA PRO A 389 7.21 -6.49 31.09
C PRO A 389 8.58 -7.19 31.13
N GLU A 390 8.79 -8.15 30.23
CA GLU A 390 10.11 -8.73 30.02
C GLU A 390 11.10 -7.65 29.52
N PRO A 391 12.42 -7.81 29.76
CA PRO A 391 13.41 -6.85 29.28
C PRO A 391 13.27 -6.55 27.78
N GLY A 392 13.18 -5.27 27.43
CA GLY A 392 12.99 -4.82 26.04
C GLY A 392 11.54 -4.62 25.61
N LEU A 393 10.57 -4.99 26.46
CA LEU A 393 9.16 -4.69 26.28
C LEU A 393 8.71 -3.58 27.23
N ASP A 394 7.58 -2.96 26.88
CA ASP A 394 6.90 -1.93 27.64
C ASP A 394 5.44 -2.34 27.89
N GLU A 395 4.82 -1.69 28.86
CA GLU A 395 3.42 -1.88 29.22
C GLU A 395 2.73 -0.53 29.47
N TRP A 396 1.40 -0.49 29.32
CA TRP A 396 0.57 0.66 29.64
C TRP A 396 -0.54 0.24 30.61
N ARG A 397 -0.17 0.13 31.89
CA ARG A 397 -1.04 -0.43 32.94
C ARG A 397 -2.30 0.40 33.21
N ASP A 398 -2.18 1.71 33.19
CA ASP A 398 -3.27 2.65 33.45
C ASP A 398 -4.01 3.08 32.18
N PHE A 399 -3.79 2.42 31.04
CA PHE A 399 -4.46 2.70 29.77
C PHE A 399 -5.98 2.74 29.92
N ASP A 400 -6.58 1.76 30.59
CA ASP A 400 -8.04 1.69 30.78
C ASP A 400 -8.57 2.92 31.52
N ALA A 401 -7.95 3.25 32.65
CA ALA A 401 -8.37 4.35 33.50
C ALA A 401 -8.11 5.73 32.87
N THR A 402 -6.98 5.88 32.17
CA THR A 402 -6.56 7.18 31.63
C THR A 402 -7.08 7.48 30.24
N ILE A 403 -7.33 6.45 29.42
CA ILE A 403 -7.77 6.60 28.03
C ILE A 403 -9.23 6.20 27.83
N LEU A 404 -9.67 5.08 28.40
CA LEU A 404 -11.04 4.57 28.22
C LEU A 404 -12.00 5.00 29.33
N GLY A 405 -11.49 5.56 30.44
CA GLY A 405 -12.27 5.87 31.64
C GLY A 405 -12.73 4.62 32.42
N GLY A 406 -12.20 3.45 32.10
CA GLY A 406 -12.53 2.17 32.72
C GLY A 406 -11.74 1.90 34.01
N HIS A 407 -11.99 0.74 34.61
CA HIS A 407 -11.24 0.28 35.79
C HIS A 407 -11.24 -1.26 35.89
N TYR A 408 -10.77 -1.94 34.85
CA TYR A 408 -10.79 -3.39 34.79
C TYR A 408 -9.81 -4.05 35.79
N GLU A 409 -10.36 -4.71 36.81
CA GLU A 409 -9.61 -5.49 37.81
C GLU A 409 -9.88 -7.01 37.71
N GLY A 410 -10.29 -7.47 36.53
CA GLY A 410 -10.66 -8.87 36.31
C GLY A 410 -12.15 -9.14 36.50
N HIS A 411 -12.46 -10.37 36.90
CA HIS A 411 -13.83 -10.87 37.02
C HIS A 411 -14.08 -11.45 38.40
N HIS A 412 -15.36 -11.57 38.73
CA HIS A 412 -15.82 -12.43 39.81
C HIS A 412 -15.55 -13.91 39.43
N GLY A 413 -15.44 -14.81 40.42
CA GLY A 413 -15.24 -16.24 40.14
C GLY A 413 -16.45 -16.86 39.45
N ALA A 414 -16.25 -17.99 38.75
CA ALA A 414 -17.33 -18.71 38.04
C ALA A 414 -18.32 -19.41 39.01
N ASP A 415 -17.99 -19.44 40.30
CA ASP A 415 -18.81 -19.96 41.39
C ASP A 415 -19.90 -18.98 41.85
N ILE A 416 -19.85 -17.71 41.42
CA ILE A 416 -20.87 -16.72 41.71
C ILE A 416 -21.94 -16.79 40.60
N PRO A 417 -23.18 -17.21 40.91
CA PRO A 417 -24.22 -17.32 39.90
C PRO A 417 -24.69 -15.94 39.45
N THR A 418 -24.78 -15.76 38.14
CA THR A 418 -25.19 -14.50 37.53
C THR A 418 -26.57 -14.68 36.92
N HIS A 419 -27.43 -13.68 37.11
CA HIS A 419 -28.79 -13.69 36.59
C HIS A 419 -29.04 -12.42 35.78
N ALA A 420 -29.94 -12.50 34.80
CA ALA A 420 -30.36 -11.37 33.99
C ALA A 420 -31.89 -11.28 33.99
N GLN A 421 -32.41 -10.06 33.84
CA GLN A 421 -33.83 -9.81 33.68
C GLN A 421 -34.07 -8.69 32.65
N VAL A 422 -35.16 -8.79 31.91
CA VAL A 422 -35.61 -7.71 31.03
C VAL A 422 -36.16 -6.57 31.90
N ILE A 423 -35.60 -5.37 31.74
CA ILE A 423 -36.17 -4.19 32.40
C ILE A 423 -37.50 -3.81 31.75
N ALA A 424 -38.51 -3.51 32.56
CA ALA A 424 -39.88 -3.25 32.07
C ALA A 424 -39.95 -2.15 30.99
N ALA A 425 -39.11 -1.12 31.11
CA ALA A 425 -39.04 -0.02 30.16
C ALA A 425 -38.57 -0.44 28.75
N ALA A 426 -37.85 -1.55 28.62
CA ALA A 426 -37.33 -2.06 27.35
C ALA A 426 -38.13 -3.25 26.81
N ALA A 427 -39.18 -3.71 27.51
CA ALA A 427 -39.89 -4.95 27.20
C ALA A 427 -40.53 -4.99 25.80
N SER A 428 -40.79 -3.85 25.19
CA SER A 428 -41.31 -3.74 23.81
C SER A 428 -40.23 -3.75 22.73
N SER A 429 -38.94 -3.82 23.10
CA SER A 429 -37.83 -3.83 22.13
C SER A 429 -37.83 -5.14 21.32
N PRO A 430 -37.76 -5.08 19.99
CA PRO A 430 -37.60 -6.27 19.15
C PRO A 430 -36.35 -7.10 19.49
N LEU A 431 -35.30 -6.47 20.05
CA LEU A 431 -34.06 -7.16 20.45
C LEU A 431 -34.27 -8.14 21.61
N LEU A 432 -35.33 -7.97 22.40
CA LEU A 432 -35.63 -8.80 23.57
C LEU A 432 -36.73 -9.83 23.28
N GLN A 433 -37.17 -9.93 22.03
CA GLN A 433 -38.21 -10.88 21.63
C GLN A 433 -37.74 -12.33 21.87
N GLY A 434 -38.53 -13.09 22.61
CA GLY A 434 -38.23 -14.48 22.96
C GLY A 434 -37.44 -14.66 24.25
N LEU A 435 -37.00 -13.57 24.90
CA LEU A 435 -36.43 -13.65 26.23
C LEU A 435 -37.51 -13.80 27.32
N PRO A 436 -37.23 -14.51 28.41
CA PRO A 436 -38.13 -14.58 29.55
C PRO A 436 -38.36 -13.20 30.17
N ALA A 437 -39.61 -12.91 30.57
CA ALA A 437 -39.93 -11.70 31.32
C ALA A 437 -39.45 -11.76 32.78
N ALA A 438 -39.31 -12.98 33.32
CA ALA A 438 -38.76 -13.23 34.66
C ALA A 438 -37.24 -13.32 34.63
N GLU A 439 -36.61 -13.21 35.80
CA GLU A 439 -35.17 -13.44 35.97
C GLU A 439 -34.77 -14.83 35.47
N PHE A 440 -33.65 -14.91 34.76
CA PHE A 440 -33.09 -16.16 34.25
C PHE A 440 -31.57 -16.24 34.48
N PRO A 441 -31.01 -17.43 34.72
CA PRO A 441 -29.58 -17.61 34.95
C PRO A 441 -28.79 -17.35 33.67
N THR A 442 -27.57 -16.84 33.82
CA THR A 442 -26.59 -16.68 32.74
C THR A 442 -25.30 -17.42 33.06
N HIS A 443 -24.46 -17.62 32.04
CA HIS A 443 -23.24 -18.42 32.14
C HIS A 443 -21.95 -17.59 32.30
N GLY A 444 -22.06 -16.26 32.36
CA GLY A 444 -20.92 -15.35 32.38
C GLY A 444 -20.69 -14.71 33.75
N SER A 445 -19.43 -14.50 34.13
CA SER A 445 -19.08 -13.78 35.36
C SER A 445 -19.07 -12.26 35.16
N LEU A 446 -19.41 -11.51 36.22
CA LEU A 446 -19.37 -10.06 36.23
C LEU A 446 -17.93 -9.53 36.30
N TYR A 447 -17.73 -8.36 35.70
CA TYR A 447 -16.48 -7.61 35.80
C TYR A 447 -16.33 -6.92 37.16
N LYS A 448 -15.08 -6.82 37.63
CA LYS A 448 -14.70 -5.86 38.67
C LYS A 448 -14.25 -4.59 37.97
N ASN A 449 -15.11 -3.58 37.95
CA ASN A 449 -14.93 -2.37 37.12
C ASN A 449 -15.24 -1.06 37.85
N THR A 450 -15.22 -1.05 39.18
CA THR A 450 -15.49 0.15 39.97
C THR A 450 -14.25 0.58 40.75
N PRO A 451 -14.04 1.91 40.96
CA PRO A 451 -14.82 3.01 40.41
C PRO A 451 -14.51 3.28 38.92
N LEU A 452 -15.47 3.81 38.17
CA LEU A 452 -15.21 4.34 36.83
C LEU A 452 -14.59 5.75 36.90
N GLY A 453 -13.90 6.15 35.84
CA GLY A 453 -13.41 7.53 35.69
C GLY A 453 -14.56 8.55 35.66
N PRO A 454 -14.27 9.85 35.88
CA PRO A 454 -15.26 10.90 35.72
C PRO A 454 -15.73 10.99 34.25
N ASP A 455 -17.03 11.21 34.04
CA ASP A 455 -17.66 11.44 32.73
C ASP A 455 -17.17 12.74 32.06
#